data_AF-A0A672FBK4-F1
#
_entry.id   AF-A0A672FBK4-F1
#
_cell.length_a   1.000
_cell.length_b   1.000
_cell.length_c   1.000
_cell.angle_alpha   90.00
_cell.angle_beta   90.00
_cell.angle_gamma   90.00
#
_symmetry.space_group_name_H-M   'P 1'
#
loop_
_entity.id
_entity.type
_entity.pdbx_description
1 polymer ?
#
loop_
_entity_poly.entity_id
_entity_poly.type
_entity_poly.pdbx_seq_one_letter_code
_entity_poly.pdbx_strand_id
1 'polypeptide(L)'
;MPNQREEACGGSPPDLPCLEKLDSPAGSPPTASLSSLMELENCVSNLSLAHEIVVNQDFCFEPKSPPADSLESRVTEIVHQAFWDCLQEQLSGDPPCYNHAVLLLQEVKTMLQSLLLPHHIRLRAQLDEVLDMELIQQEVDHGALDLHRLAGFVISLMASLCAPVRDPEVRALRDLRDPVELLREIFRVLGLMKTDMVNYTIQSLRPHLMQQAAQYERAKFQQILEKQPDSLDNTTAWLQAAASQEASARGGPSDSPSAGGGRPLSATAVLNRAYMRLLRWEPQEQKYPETVLMDRARLDALGRRLRTLVLEASVLLLTNAHCGGAIFSLQGFVGKLRQSVTALLEGSHTREAELKEALLGLGETVLQQVAEGLSTQGGAALPQESRDLLRGQISDLWKENHPVRTLIGERVQGFLQAMLQGGPAKRSPELPSPLRLVSAELAELGTAFGRIVHFNRTVFGPFYAPILRKLLFQPGEVDTAEDSR
;
A
#
# COMPACT_ATOMS: atom_id res chain seq x y z
N MET A 1 11.49 -16.57 -43.01
CA MET A 1 10.79 -15.33 -43.44
C MET A 1 9.38 -15.74 -43.84
N PRO A 2 8.30 -15.16 -43.27
CA PRO A 2 8.21 -13.81 -42.75
C PRO A 2 8.01 -13.69 -41.23
N ASN A 3 8.36 -12.50 -40.75
CA ASN A 3 8.33 -11.98 -39.39
C ASN A 3 6.92 -11.97 -38.77
N GLN A 4 6.81 -12.42 -37.52
CA GLN A 4 5.87 -11.84 -36.55
C GLN A 4 6.71 -11.03 -35.57
N ARG A 5 6.56 -9.70 -35.64
CA ARG A 5 7.04 -8.78 -34.59
C ARG A 5 5.95 -8.75 -33.53
N GLU A 6 6.25 -9.30 -32.36
CA GLU A 6 5.51 -8.97 -31.13
C GLU A 6 5.87 -7.53 -30.75
N GLU A 7 4.93 -6.61 -30.92
CA GLU A 7 4.99 -5.29 -30.28
C GLU A 7 4.62 -5.47 -28.80
N ALA A 8 5.65 -5.54 -27.95
CA ALA A 8 5.50 -5.43 -26.52
C ALA A 8 5.09 -3.98 -26.17
N CYS A 9 3.79 -3.77 -25.92
CA CYS A 9 3.30 -2.53 -25.33
C CYS A 9 3.80 -2.43 -23.88
N GLY A 10 4.53 -1.35 -23.57
CA GLY A 10 5.15 -1.09 -22.28
C GLY A 10 4.14 -1.16 -21.12
N GLY A 11 4.41 -2.08 -20.18
CA GLY A 11 3.68 -2.21 -18.93
C GLY A 11 4.06 -1.10 -17.95
N SER A 12 3.04 -0.52 -17.32
CA SER A 12 3.20 0.32 -16.13
C SER A 12 3.70 -0.51 -14.94
N PRO A 13 4.46 0.08 -14.00
CA PRO A 13 5.07 -0.64 -12.87
C PRO A 13 4.01 -1.17 -11.87
N PRO A 14 4.33 -2.24 -11.12
CA PRO A 14 3.41 -2.93 -10.21
C PRO A 14 3.11 -2.19 -8.89
N ASP A 15 3.83 -1.10 -8.56
CA ASP A 15 3.80 -0.50 -7.22
C ASP A 15 2.98 0.79 -7.08
N LEU A 16 2.31 1.23 -8.15
CA LEU A 16 1.26 2.24 -8.06
C LEU A 16 -0.08 1.57 -8.40
N PRO A 17 -1.10 1.62 -7.52
CA PRO A 17 -2.45 1.21 -7.89
C PRO A 17 -2.95 2.19 -8.97
N CYS A 18 -2.70 1.82 -10.22
CA CYS A 18 -3.28 2.46 -11.38
C CYS A 18 -4.71 1.94 -11.53
N LEU A 19 -5.65 2.81 -11.88
CA LEU A 19 -6.94 2.33 -12.39
C LEU A 19 -6.61 1.46 -13.61
N GLU A 20 -6.82 0.14 -13.52
CA GLU A 20 -6.66 -0.77 -14.66
C GLU A 20 -7.38 -0.13 -15.85
N LYS A 21 -6.69 -0.07 -17.00
CA LYS A 21 -7.25 0.47 -18.23
C LYS A 21 -8.61 -0.19 -18.43
N LEU A 22 -9.68 0.62 -18.37
CA LEU A 22 -11.03 0.17 -18.67
C LEU A 22 -10.99 -0.48 -20.05
N ASP A 23 -11.21 -1.80 -20.10
CA ASP A 23 -11.26 -2.54 -21.35
C ASP A 23 -12.31 -1.90 -22.25
N SER A 24 -11.85 -1.36 -23.37
CA SER A 24 -12.74 -0.82 -24.39
C SER A 24 -13.52 -1.98 -25.00
N PRO A 25 -14.86 -1.89 -25.15
CA PRO A 25 -15.61 -2.93 -25.84
C PRO A 25 -15.05 -3.09 -27.26
N ALA A 26 -14.82 -4.34 -27.66
CA ALA A 26 -14.35 -4.67 -29.00
C ALA A 26 -15.40 -4.27 -30.04
N GLY A 27 -15.19 -3.12 -30.68
CA GLY A 27 -16.03 -2.65 -31.78
C GLY A 27 -16.07 -1.13 -31.85
N SER A 28 -15.38 -0.59 -32.87
CA SER A 28 -15.30 0.82 -33.27
C SER A 28 -14.26 1.69 -32.55
N PRO A 29 -13.42 2.45 -33.30
CA PRO A 29 -12.40 3.30 -32.68
C PRO A 29 -13.10 4.47 -31.97
N PRO A 30 -12.77 4.76 -30.70
CA PRO A 30 -13.32 5.95 -30.06
C PRO A 30 -12.72 7.18 -30.74
N THR A 31 -13.59 8.13 -31.05
CA THR A 31 -13.28 9.48 -31.57
C THR A 31 -12.62 10.39 -30.52
N ALA A 32 -11.83 9.83 -29.61
CA ALA A 32 -11.05 10.61 -28.65
C ALA A 32 -9.70 10.95 -29.29
N SER A 33 -9.36 12.24 -29.38
CA SER A 33 -8.03 12.64 -29.84
C SER A 33 -6.95 12.07 -28.91
N LEU A 34 -5.81 11.67 -29.46
CA LEU A 34 -4.66 11.17 -28.68
C LEU A 34 -4.26 12.14 -27.55
N SER A 35 -4.46 13.45 -27.75
CA SER A 35 -4.27 14.48 -26.72
C SER A 35 -5.20 14.30 -25.52
N SER A 36 -6.49 14.00 -25.76
CA SER A 36 -7.47 13.75 -24.69
C SER A 36 -7.11 12.50 -23.87
N LEU A 37 -6.53 11.48 -24.50
CA LEU A 37 -6.10 10.26 -23.82
C LEU A 37 -4.86 10.51 -22.95
N MET A 38 -3.85 11.23 -23.46
CA MET A 38 -2.68 11.62 -22.68
C MET A 38 -3.05 12.53 -21.48
N GLU A 39 -3.99 13.46 -21.67
CA GLU A 39 -4.49 14.29 -20.58
C GLU A 39 -5.22 13.47 -19.50
N LEU A 40 -6.00 12.46 -19.91
CA LEU A 40 -6.69 11.57 -18.98
C LEU A 40 -5.69 10.71 -18.20
N GLU A 41 -4.68 10.16 -18.86
CA GLU A 41 -3.62 9.37 -18.23
C GLU A 41 -2.85 10.19 -17.19
N ASN A 42 -2.46 11.43 -17.53
CA ASN A 42 -1.83 12.35 -16.59
C ASN A 42 -2.75 12.69 -15.41
N CYS A 43 -4.06 12.88 -15.65
CA CYS A 43 -5.01 13.13 -14.58
C CYS A 43 -5.13 11.94 -13.63
N VAL A 44 -5.18 10.71 -14.14
CA VAL A 44 -5.27 9.48 -13.35
C VAL A 44 -3.98 9.26 -12.55
N SER A 45 -2.82 9.47 -13.17
CA SER A 45 -1.50 9.36 -12.50
C SER A 45 -1.36 10.36 -11.36
N ASN A 46 -1.69 11.63 -11.59
CA ASN A 46 -1.63 12.67 -10.56
C ASN A 46 -2.66 12.43 -9.44
N LEU A 47 -3.84 11.88 -9.77
CA LEU A 47 -4.85 11.52 -8.79
C LEU A 47 -4.38 10.36 -7.90
N SER A 48 -3.85 9.28 -8.51
CA SER A 48 -3.29 8.13 -7.79
C SER A 48 -2.15 8.57 -6.87
N LEU A 49 -1.21 9.40 -7.36
CA LEU A 49 -0.12 9.91 -6.53
C LEU A 49 -0.62 10.76 -5.35
N ALA A 50 -1.57 11.68 -5.58
CA ALA A 50 -2.14 12.49 -4.51
C ALA A 50 -2.86 11.64 -3.46
N HIS A 51 -3.58 10.61 -3.91
CA HIS A 51 -4.25 9.64 -3.04
C HIS A 51 -3.26 8.84 -2.20
N GLU A 52 -2.18 8.34 -2.81
CA GLU A 52 -1.12 7.61 -2.11
C GLU A 52 -0.45 8.46 -1.02
N ILE A 53 -0.12 9.73 -1.32
CA ILE A 53 0.50 10.64 -0.35
C ILE A 53 -0.40 10.85 0.89
N VAL A 54 -1.72 10.83 0.72
CA VAL A 54 -2.71 11.13 1.75
C VAL A 54 -3.10 9.89 2.56
N VAL A 55 -3.33 8.77 1.89
CA VAL A 55 -3.85 7.54 2.50
C VAL A 55 -2.72 6.68 3.08
N ASN A 56 -1.57 6.60 2.40
CA ASN A 56 -0.42 5.84 2.87
C ASN A 56 0.50 6.71 3.74
N GLN A 57 0.48 6.47 5.07
CA GLN A 57 1.31 7.20 6.02
C GLN A 57 2.80 6.92 5.84
N ASP A 58 3.14 5.75 5.34
CA ASP A 58 4.53 5.32 5.15
C ASP A 58 5.02 5.63 3.73
N PHE A 59 4.21 6.34 2.93
CA PHE A 59 4.59 6.72 1.57
C PHE A 59 5.92 7.48 1.57
N CYS A 60 6.89 6.91 0.87
CA CYS A 60 8.17 7.50 0.55
C CYS A 60 8.37 7.38 -0.96
N PHE A 61 8.86 8.45 -1.56
CA PHE A 61 9.36 8.44 -2.91
C PHE A 61 10.62 7.58 -2.96
N GLU A 62 10.57 6.53 -3.78
CA GLU A 62 11.72 5.72 -4.14
C GLU A 62 12.11 6.03 -5.59
N PRO A 63 13.39 6.33 -5.86
CA PRO A 63 13.87 6.47 -7.23
C PRO A 63 13.62 5.18 -7.99
N LYS A 64 13.04 5.30 -9.19
CA LYS A 64 12.85 4.15 -10.07
C LYS A 64 14.21 3.59 -10.47
N SER A 65 14.59 2.45 -9.90
CA SER A 65 15.66 1.62 -10.43
C SER A 65 15.04 0.59 -11.38
N PRO A 66 15.54 0.42 -12.61
CA PRO A 66 15.09 -0.66 -13.46
C PRO A 66 15.33 -2.01 -12.75
N PRO A 67 14.50 -3.05 -12.98
CA PRO A 67 14.71 -4.36 -12.38
C PRO A 67 16.11 -4.87 -12.71
N ALA A 68 16.82 -5.46 -11.74
CA ALA A 68 18.24 -5.83 -11.87
C ALA A 68 18.53 -6.72 -13.09
N ASP A 69 17.57 -7.58 -13.48
CA ASP A 69 17.70 -8.49 -14.62
C ASP A 69 17.16 -7.93 -15.96
N SER A 70 16.72 -6.68 -15.98
CA SER A 70 16.19 -6.05 -17.17
C SER A 70 17.29 -5.61 -18.14
N LEU A 71 16.97 -5.61 -19.44
CA LEU A 71 17.84 -5.04 -20.46
C LEU A 71 18.13 -3.56 -20.18
N GLU A 72 17.13 -2.83 -19.68
CA GLU A 72 17.29 -1.43 -19.29
C GLU A 72 18.36 -1.26 -18.22
N SER A 73 18.32 -2.05 -17.14
CA SER A 73 19.34 -1.97 -16.08
C SER A 73 20.75 -2.25 -16.60
N ARG A 74 20.88 -3.28 -17.44
CA ARG A 74 22.19 -3.63 -18.03
C ARG A 74 22.69 -2.52 -18.95
N VAL A 75 21.82 -1.93 -19.76
CA VAL A 75 22.18 -0.81 -20.64
C VAL A 75 22.60 0.41 -19.84
N THR A 76 21.82 0.78 -18.80
CA THR A 76 22.15 1.89 -17.92
C THR A 76 23.49 1.69 -17.20
N GLU A 77 23.74 0.48 -16.69
CA GLU A 77 25.01 0.14 -16.02
C GLU A 77 26.19 0.26 -16.98
N ILE A 78 26.10 -0.32 -18.18
CA ILE A 78 27.17 -0.24 -19.19
C ILE A 78 27.45 1.21 -19.60
N VAL A 79 26.41 2.02 -19.80
CA VAL A 79 26.57 3.44 -20.19
C VAL A 79 27.22 4.24 -19.07
N HIS A 80 26.78 4.03 -17.82
CA HIS A 80 27.37 4.70 -16.66
C HIS A 80 28.83 4.28 -16.46
N GLN A 81 29.14 2.99 -16.58
CA GLN A 81 30.50 2.49 -16.47
C GLN A 81 31.40 3.07 -17.55
N ALA A 82 30.96 3.05 -18.82
CA ALA A 82 31.72 3.62 -19.92
C ALA A 82 32.01 5.12 -19.71
N PHE A 83 31.07 5.87 -19.14
CA PHE A 83 31.28 7.28 -18.80
C PHE A 83 32.42 7.46 -17.76
N TRP A 84 32.40 6.68 -16.68
CA TRP A 84 33.43 6.76 -15.64
C TRP A 84 34.80 6.27 -16.14
N ASP A 85 34.83 5.24 -16.99
CA ASP A 85 36.05 4.75 -17.65
C ASP A 85 36.66 5.84 -18.55
N CYS A 86 35.83 6.55 -19.34
CA CYS A 86 36.28 7.67 -20.14
C CYS A 86 36.79 8.84 -19.29
N LEU A 87 36.15 9.15 -18.15
CA LEU A 87 36.65 10.17 -17.23
C LEU A 87 38.01 9.78 -16.63
N GLN A 88 38.17 8.50 -16.24
CA GLN A 88 39.43 7.97 -15.74
C GLN A 88 40.55 8.12 -16.78
N GLU A 89 40.28 7.75 -18.03
CA GLU A 89 41.24 7.88 -19.13
C GLU A 89 41.65 9.34 -19.36
N GLN A 90 40.67 10.27 -19.33
CA GLN A 90 40.92 11.70 -19.51
C GLN A 90 41.78 12.31 -18.40
N LEU A 91 41.52 11.95 -17.14
CA LEU A 91 42.28 12.48 -16.00
C LEU A 91 43.66 11.82 -15.88
N SER A 92 43.83 10.59 -16.38
CA SER A 92 45.11 9.87 -16.35
C SER A 92 46.04 10.21 -17.53
N GLY A 93 45.54 10.93 -18.54
CA GLY A 93 46.32 11.37 -19.70
C GLY A 93 47.36 12.44 -19.36
N ASP A 94 48.38 12.60 -20.22
CA ASP A 94 49.40 13.63 -20.11
C ASP A 94 49.42 14.49 -21.40
N PRO A 95 48.95 15.75 -21.38
CA PRO A 95 48.34 16.46 -20.25
C PRO A 95 46.92 15.97 -19.91
N PRO A 96 46.46 16.12 -18.64
CA PRO A 96 45.13 15.70 -18.23
C PRO A 96 44.04 16.54 -18.89
N CYS A 97 42.95 15.90 -19.30
CA CYS A 97 41.78 16.54 -19.90
C CYS A 97 40.64 16.61 -18.88
N TYR A 98 40.12 17.82 -18.61
CA TYR A 98 39.10 18.04 -17.57
C TYR A 98 37.68 18.21 -18.14
N ASN A 99 37.46 18.00 -19.43
CA ASN A 99 36.17 18.30 -20.09
C ASN A 99 34.97 17.63 -19.39
N HIS A 100 35.04 16.33 -19.09
CA HIS A 100 33.95 15.66 -18.37
C HIS A 100 33.89 16.06 -16.89
N ALA A 101 35.02 16.35 -16.25
CA ALA A 101 35.05 16.81 -14.86
C ALA A 101 34.33 18.17 -14.69
N VAL A 102 34.50 19.11 -15.64
CA VAL A 102 33.80 20.40 -15.63
C VAL A 102 32.29 20.21 -15.77
N LEU A 103 31.84 19.33 -16.66
CA LEU A 103 30.42 18.99 -16.79
C LEU A 103 29.85 18.39 -15.50
N LEU A 104 30.60 17.52 -14.83
CA LEU A 104 30.21 16.96 -13.55
C LEU A 104 30.13 18.02 -12.45
N LEU A 105 31.07 18.96 -12.38
CA LEU A 105 31.04 20.06 -11.43
C LEU A 105 29.83 20.98 -11.66
N GLN A 106 29.48 21.23 -12.92
CA GLN A 106 28.27 21.99 -13.28
C GLN A 106 26.99 21.28 -12.81
N GLU A 107 26.91 19.95 -13.01
CA GLU A 107 25.75 19.17 -12.56
C GLU A 107 25.70 19.08 -11.03
N VAL A 108 26.84 18.95 -10.34
CA VAL A 108 26.95 19.04 -8.87
C VAL A 108 26.44 20.39 -8.37
N LYS A 109 26.84 21.49 -8.99
CA LYS A 109 26.33 22.84 -8.67
C LYS A 109 24.80 22.88 -8.79
N THR A 110 24.27 22.37 -9.90
CA THR A 110 22.83 22.36 -10.18
C THR A 110 22.06 21.52 -9.16
N MET A 111 22.56 20.33 -8.82
CA MET A 111 21.96 19.48 -7.79
C MET A 111 21.98 20.15 -6.42
N LEU A 112 23.11 20.72 -5.99
CA LEU A 112 23.21 21.44 -4.73
C LEU A 112 22.26 22.64 -4.68
N GLN A 113 22.17 23.43 -5.75
CA GLN A 113 21.21 24.53 -5.85
C GLN A 113 19.76 24.06 -5.71
N SER A 114 19.41 22.89 -6.25
CA SER A 114 18.07 22.31 -6.12
C SER A 114 17.72 21.85 -4.70
N LEU A 115 18.75 21.55 -3.87
CA LEU A 115 18.59 21.19 -2.46
C LEU A 115 18.45 22.43 -1.55
N LEU A 116 18.80 23.62 -2.04
CA LEU A 116 18.74 24.85 -1.27
C LEU A 116 17.32 25.45 -1.28
N LEU A 117 16.76 25.62 -0.08
CA LEU A 117 15.51 26.35 0.14
C LEU A 117 15.64 27.83 -0.28
N PRO A 118 14.54 28.51 -0.67
CA PRO A 118 14.56 29.91 -1.11
C PRO A 118 15.21 30.90 -0.12
N HIS A 119 15.19 30.58 1.18
CA HIS A 119 15.74 31.43 2.24
C HIS A 119 17.27 31.30 2.41
N HIS A 120 17.91 30.31 1.76
CA HIS A 120 19.37 30.06 1.85
C HIS A 120 20.20 30.99 0.95
N ILE A 121 19.93 32.30 1.00
CA ILE A 121 20.53 33.31 0.10
C ILE A 121 22.06 33.32 0.23
N ARG A 122 22.59 33.25 1.46
CA ARG A 122 24.04 33.28 1.72
C ARG A 122 24.76 32.03 1.19
N LEU A 123 24.20 30.85 1.43
CA LEU A 123 24.78 29.59 0.94
C LEU A 123 24.74 29.53 -0.58
N ARG A 124 23.66 30.03 -1.20
CA ARG A 124 23.56 30.10 -2.66
C ARG A 124 24.64 31.03 -3.25
N ALA A 125 24.82 32.21 -2.68
CA ALA A 125 25.89 33.12 -3.11
C ALA A 125 27.30 32.50 -2.97
N GLN A 126 27.58 31.83 -1.85
CA GLN A 126 28.84 31.12 -1.65
C GLN A 126 29.05 29.97 -2.65
N LEU A 127 28.00 29.21 -2.95
CA LEU A 127 28.03 28.15 -3.95
C LEU A 127 28.32 28.70 -5.35
N ASP A 128 27.69 29.83 -5.70
CA ASP A 128 27.88 30.47 -7.00
C ASP A 128 29.29 31.06 -7.16
N GLU A 129 29.88 31.57 -6.08
CA GLU A 129 31.25 32.10 -6.04
C GLU A 129 32.32 31.00 -6.13
N VAL A 130 32.16 29.90 -5.39
CA VAL A 130 33.16 28.82 -5.36
C VAL A 130 33.08 27.90 -6.58
N LEU A 131 31.86 27.59 -7.04
CA LEU A 131 31.63 26.82 -8.27
C LEU A 131 31.28 27.79 -9.41
N ASP A 132 32.15 28.75 -9.68
CA ASP A 132 32.06 29.59 -10.88
C ASP A 132 32.62 28.83 -12.09
N MET A 133 31.76 28.58 -13.09
CA MET A 133 32.12 27.78 -14.26
C MET A 133 33.11 28.52 -15.18
N GLU A 134 33.05 29.86 -15.24
CA GLU A 134 33.98 30.64 -16.03
C GLU A 134 35.38 30.59 -15.41
N LEU A 135 35.46 30.72 -14.08
CA LEU A 135 36.72 30.60 -13.34
C LEU A 135 37.30 29.19 -13.44
N ILE A 136 36.48 28.15 -13.25
CA ILE A 136 36.90 26.75 -13.36
C ILE A 136 37.46 26.46 -14.76
N GLN A 137 36.81 26.96 -15.81
CA GLN A 137 37.32 26.80 -17.17
C GLN A 137 38.68 27.48 -17.36
N GLN A 138 38.87 28.68 -16.80
CA GLN A 138 40.17 29.35 -16.81
C GLN A 138 41.24 28.56 -16.04
N GLU A 139 40.90 27.97 -14.90
CA GLU A 139 41.83 27.11 -14.13
C GLU A 139 42.23 25.86 -14.93
N VAL A 140 41.31 25.29 -15.71
CA VAL A 140 41.60 24.16 -16.63
C VAL A 140 42.56 24.58 -17.73
N ASP A 141 42.31 25.71 -18.40
CA ASP A 141 43.11 26.17 -19.53
C ASP A 141 44.58 26.47 -19.12
N HIS A 142 44.80 26.81 -17.84
CA HIS A 142 46.13 27.07 -17.27
C HIS A 142 46.70 25.88 -16.48
N GLY A 143 46.01 24.73 -16.45
CA GLY A 143 46.46 23.53 -15.74
C GLY A 143 46.55 23.68 -14.21
N ALA A 144 45.74 24.57 -13.62
CA ALA A 144 45.74 24.93 -12.20
C ALA A 144 44.54 24.37 -11.40
N LEU A 145 43.62 23.65 -12.06
CA LEU A 145 42.41 23.12 -11.42
C LEU A 145 42.74 22.12 -10.29
N ASP A 146 42.18 22.35 -9.11
CA ASP A 146 42.27 21.44 -7.96
C ASP A 146 40.89 20.83 -7.62
N LEU A 147 40.67 19.61 -8.11
CA LEU A 147 39.44 18.86 -7.86
C LEU A 147 39.22 18.52 -6.38
N HIS A 148 40.28 18.29 -5.61
CA HIS A 148 40.16 17.95 -4.19
C HIS A 148 39.70 19.15 -3.36
N ARG A 149 40.19 20.35 -3.68
CA ARG A 149 39.74 21.60 -3.05
C ARG A 149 38.24 21.84 -3.31
N LEU A 150 37.81 21.70 -4.57
CA LEU A 150 36.39 21.88 -4.94
C LEU A 150 35.51 20.80 -4.28
N ALA A 151 35.94 19.54 -4.32
CA ALA A 151 35.23 18.44 -3.66
C ALA A 151 35.13 18.66 -2.15
N GLY A 152 36.18 19.16 -1.50
CA GLY A 152 36.17 19.48 -0.07
C GLY A 152 35.12 20.53 0.30
N PHE A 153 34.93 21.56 -0.54
CA PHE A 153 33.84 22.52 -0.37
C PHE A 153 32.47 21.87 -0.56
N VAL A 154 32.29 21.09 -1.63
CA VAL A 154 31.05 20.36 -1.92
C VAL A 154 30.66 19.44 -0.77
N ILE A 155 31.60 18.63 -0.25
CA ILE A 155 31.37 17.72 0.87
C ILE A 155 31.01 18.49 2.15
N SER A 156 31.64 19.64 2.39
CA SER A 156 31.32 20.48 3.55
C SER A 156 29.91 21.06 3.45
N LEU A 157 29.50 21.49 2.26
CA LEU A 157 28.13 21.96 2.02
C LEU A 157 27.13 20.80 2.14
N MET A 158 27.44 19.63 1.58
CA MET A 158 26.62 18.41 1.75
C MET A 158 26.42 18.06 3.22
N ALA A 159 27.49 18.09 4.02
CA ALA A 159 27.43 17.83 5.47
C ALA A 159 26.54 18.81 6.23
N SER A 160 26.37 20.04 5.72
CA SER A 160 25.51 21.05 6.33
C SER A 160 24.04 20.92 5.93
N LEU A 161 23.74 20.21 4.84
CA LEU A 161 22.40 20.09 4.26
C LEU A 161 21.79 18.69 4.43
N CYS A 162 22.60 17.64 4.63
CA CYS A 162 22.12 16.27 4.69
C CYS A 162 21.36 15.95 5.98
N ALA A 163 20.51 14.93 5.92
CA ALA A 163 19.89 14.36 7.11
C ALA A 163 20.94 13.62 7.96
N PRO A 164 20.78 13.55 9.30
CA PRO A 164 21.76 12.89 10.20
C PRO A 164 22.09 11.44 9.85
N VAL A 165 21.15 10.73 9.20
CA VAL A 165 21.34 9.36 8.73
C VAL A 165 22.43 9.24 7.66
N ARG A 166 22.73 10.34 6.94
CA ARG A 166 23.72 10.41 5.85
C ARG A 166 25.10 10.89 6.29
N ASP A 167 25.26 11.32 7.54
CA ASP A 167 26.53 11.77 8.09
C ASP A 167 27.67 10.74 7.91
N PRO A 168 27.44 9.41 8.07
CA PRO A 168 28.47 8.41 7.81
C PRO A 168 28.92 8.38 6.34
N GLU A 169 28.01 8.40 5.38
CA GLU A 169 28.35 8.41 3.96
C GLU A 169 29.09 9.69 3.56
N VAL A 170 28.64 10.87 4.03
CA VAL A 170 29.31 12.14 3.75
C VAL A 170 30.71 12.19 4.37
N ARG A 171 30.91 11.56 5.54
CA ARG A 171 32.23 11.45 6.16
C ARG A 171 33.17 10.56 5.33
N ALA A 172 32.68 9.44 4.81
CA ALA A 172 33.45 8.52 3.99
C ALA A 172 33.98 9.19 2.69
N LEU A 173 33.26 10.16 2.13
CA LEU A 173 33.72 10.95 0.97
C LEU A 173 35.07 11.66 1.23
N ARG A 174 35.37 12.01 2.48
CA ARG A 174 36.62 12.71 2.83
C ARG A 174 37.85 11.81 2.77
N ASP A 175 37.65 10.50 2.84
CA ASP A 175 38.74 9.52 2.87
C ASP A 175 39.13 9.06 1.45
N LEU A 176 38.33 9.38 0.43
CA LEU A 176 38.57 9.02 -0.97
C LEU A 176 39.64 9.93 -1.60
N ARG A 177 40.68 9.30 -2.16
CA ARG A 177 41.81 9.98 -2.81
C ARG A 177 41.74 10.00 -4.32
N ASP A 178 41.04 9.04 -4.93
CA ASP A 178 40.90 9.00 -6.37
C ASP A 178 39.80 9.99 -6.81
N PRO A 179 40.08 10.93 -7.73
CA PRO A 179 39.13 11.97 -8.12
C PRO A 179 37.89 11.43 -8.84
N VAL A 180 38.02 10.33 -9.58
CA VAL A 180 36.90 9.70 -10.30
C VAL A 180 35.94 9.06 -9.32
N GLU A 181 36.45 8.20 -8.44
CA GLU A 181 35.66 7.56 -7.39
C GLU A 181 35.05 8.59 -6.42
N LEU A 182 35.79 9.67 -6.11
CA LEU A 182 35.28 10.78 -5.30
C LEU A 182 34.08 11.47 -5.96
N LEU A 183 34.18 11.87 -7.24
CA LEU A 183 33.07 12.49 -7.96
C LEU A 183 31.89 11.52 -8.06
N ARG A 184 32.15 10.25 -8.40
CA ARG A 184 31.12 9.20 -8.49
C ARG A 184 30.34 9.06 -7.17
N GLU A 185 31.03 8.96 -6.05
CA GLU A 185 30.39 8.84 -4.74
C GLU A 185 29.68 10.13 -4.30
N ILE A 186 30.21 11.31 -4.65
CA ILE A 186 29.50 12.60 -4.46
C ILE A 186 28.14 12.57 -5.17
N PHE A 187 28.09 12.15 -6.45
CA PHE A 187 26.83 12.04 -7.19
C PHE A 187 25.86 11.05 -6.55
N ARG A 188 26.36 9.89 -6.11
CA ARG A 188 25.53 8.89 -5.43
C ARG A 188 24.89 9.47 -4.17
N VAL A 189 25.67 10.14 -3.32
CA VAL A 189 25.18 10.74 -2.08
C VAL A 189 24.25 11.93 -2.35
N LEU A 190 24.55 12.79 -3.34
CA LEU A 190 23.65 13.88 -3.76
C LEU A 190 22.29 13.35 -4.25
N GLY A 191 22.28 12.25 -4.99
CA GLY A 191 21.06 11.57 -5.42
C GLY A 191 20.21 11.11 -4.23
N LEU A 192 20.85 10.51 -3.21
CA LEU A 192 20.18 10.12 -1.97
C LEU A 192 19.64 11.33 -1.21
N MET A 193 20.43 12.41 -1.08
CA MET A 193 20.00 13.65 -0.44
C MET A 193 18.78 14.27 -1.13
N LYS A 194 18.69 14.18 -2.47
CA LYS A 194 17.52 14.63 -3.23
C LYS A 194 16.27 13.84 -2.88
N THR A 195 16.38 12.51 -2.80
CA THR A 195 15.29 11.64 -2.35
C THR A 195 14.88 11.97 -0.92
N ASP A 196 15.84 12.15 -0.02
CA ASP A 196 15.59 12.51 1.38
C ASP A 196 14.83 13.85 1.47
N MET A 197 15.22 14.86 0.69
CA MET A 197 14.54 16.16 0.63
C MET A 197 13.11 16.04 0.08
N VAL A 198 12.89 15.24 -0.96
CA VAL A 198 11.54 14.98 -1.50
C VAL A 198 10.66 14.35 -0.44
N ASN A 199 11.16 13.31 0.24
CA ASN A 199 10.43 12.62 1.31
C ASN A 199 10.12 13.53 2.50
N TYR A 200 11.09 14.33 2.93
CA TYR A 200 10.88 15.35 3.96
C TYR A 200 9.80 16.37 3.54
N THR A 201 9.86 16.84 2.29
CA THR A 201 8.89 17.81 1.76
C THR A 201 7.49 17.22 1.75
N ILE A 202 7.32 15.99 1.27
CA ILE A 202 6.04 15.27 1.28
C ILE A 202 5.50 15.16 2.71
N GLN A 203 6.33 14.73 3.67
CA GLN A 203 5.92 14.60 5.06
C GLN A 203 5.52 15.95 5.68
N SER A 204 6.26 17.03 5.39
CA SER A 204 5.97 18.37 5.90
C SER A 204 4.66 18.96 5.34
N LEU A 205 4.34 18.66 4.08
CA LEU A 205 3.15 19.16 3.39
C LEU A 205 1.91 18.29 3.63
N ARG A 206 2.08 17.01 4.00
CA ARG A 206 0.97 16.06 4.19
C ARG A 206 -0.18 16.61 5.04
N PRO A 207 0.03 17.28 6.20
CA PRO A 207 -1.10 17.82 6.98
C PRO A 207 -1.95 18.84 6.22
N HIS A 208 -1.32 19.65 5.37
CA HIS A 208 -2.01 20.62 4.53
C HIS A 208 -2.72 19.93 3.35
N LEU A 209 -2.08 18.93 2.74
CA LEU A 209 -2.68 18.13 1.68
C LEU A 209 -3.94 17.41 2.17
N MET A 210 -3.91 16.82 3.38
CA MET A 210 -5.06 16.12 3.97
C MET A 210 -6.31 17.01 4.11
N GLN A 211 -6.14 18.32 4.34
CA GLN A 211 -7.27 19.25 4.47
C GLN A 211 -8.04 19.45 3.15
N GLN A 212 -7.35 19.35 2.02
CA GLN A 212 -7.92 19.60 0.69
C GLN A 212 -8.06 18.35 -0.18
N ALA A 213 -7.45 17.23 0.22
CA ALA A 213 -7.39 15.98 -0.53
C ALA A 213 -8.78 15.51 -0.98
N ALA A 214 -9.76 15.51 -0.07
CA ALA A 214 -11.09 15.03 -0.41
C ALA A 214 -11.80 15.87 -1.48
N GLN A 215 -11.55 17.18 -1.50
CA GLN A 215 -12.10 18.09 -2.51
C GLN A 215 -11.39 17.91 -3.85
N TYR A 216 -10.06 17.80 -3.82
CA TYR A 216 -9.23 17.57 -4.99
C TYR A 216 -9.59 16.25 -5.68
N GLU A 217 -9.62 15.14 -4.95
CA GLU A 217 -9.95 13.82 -5.51
C GLU A 217 -11.36 13.80 -6.09
N ARG A 218 -12.33 14.39 -5.38
CA ARG A 218 -13.71 14.49 -5.87
C ARG A 218 -13.80 15.28 -7.18
N ALA A 219 -13.14 16.44 -7.25
CA ALA A 219 -13.15 17.27 -8.45
C ALA A 219 -12.48 16.57 -9.64
N LYS A 220 -11.36 15.87 -9.41
CA LYS A 220 -10.68 15.10 -10.45
C LYS A 220 -11.50 13.88 -10.91
N PHE A 221 -12.10 13.15 -9.98
CA PHE A 221 -12.99 12.05 -10.33
C PHE A 221 -14.22 12.52 -11.12
N GLN A 222 -14.80 13.67 -10.75
CA GLN A 222 -15.88 14.31 -11.51
C GLN A 222 -15.46 14.62 -12.95
N GLN A 223 -14.25 15.16 -13.18
CA GLN A 223 -13.72 15.40 -14.54
C GLN A 223 -13.56 14.11 -15.34
N ILE A 224 -13.22 12.99 -14.69
CA ILE A 224 -13.14 11.68 -15.34
C ILE A 224 -14.54 11.20 -15.74
N LEU A 225 -15.52 11.32 -14.83
CA LEU A 225 -16.93 10.95 -15.11
C LEU A 225 -17.56 11.80 -16.21
N GLU A 226 -17.23 13.09 -16.32
CA GLU A 226 -17.74 13.95 -17.40
C GLU A 226 -17.25 13.47 -18.78
N LYS A 227 -16.04 12.90 -18.85
CA LYS A 227 -15.51 12.29 -20.07
C LYS A 227 -16.08 10.90 -20.32
N GLN A 228 -16.56 10.20 -19.29
CA GLN A 228 -17.13 8.84 -19.34
C GLN A 228 -18.32 8.69 -18.38
N PRO A 229 -19.54 9.11 -18.79
CA PRO A 229 -20.70 9.20 -17.89
C PRO A 229 -21.25 7.86 -17.38
N ASP A 230 -21.05 6.76 -18.13
CA ASP A 230 -21.56 5.42 -17.79
C ASP A 230 -20.53 4.53 -17.05
N SER A 231 -19.53 5.14 -16.39
CA SER A 231 -18.40 4.39 -15.81
C SER A 231 -18.60 3.93 -14.36
N LEU A 232 -19.82 3.94 -13.80
CA LEU A 232 -20.10 3.55 -12.39
C LEU A 232 -20.88 2.23 -12.26
N ASP A 233 -20.80 1.37 -13.27
CA ASP A 233 -21.54 0.11 -13.31
C ASP A 233 -21.12 -0.85 -12.18
N ASN A 234 -19.82 -1.00 -11.93
CA ASN A 234 -19.35 -1.92 -10.88
C ASN A 234 -19.68 -1.36 -9.50
N THR A 235 -19.55 -0.05 -9.30
CA THR A 235 -19.98 0.63 -8.07
C THR A 235 -21.48 0.43 -7.82
N THR A 236 -22.30 0.51 -8.86
CA THR A 236 -23.75 0.30 -8.76
C THR A 236 -24.09 -1.15 -8.41
N ALA A 237 -23.50 -2.13 -9.11
CA ALA A 237 -23.69 -3.55 -8.85
C ALA A 237 -23.23 -3.96 -7.44
N TRP A 238 -22.10 -3.41 -6.98
CA TRP A 238 -21.56 -3.63 -5.64
C TRP A 238 -22.53 -3.15 -4.55
N LEU A 239 -23.08 -1.93 -4.69
CA LEU A 239 -24.06 -1.38 -3.74
C LEU A 239 -25.40 -2.12 -3.78
N GLN A 240 -25.86 -2.52 -4.97
CA GLN A 240 -27.06 -3.35 -5.16
C GLN A 240 -26.94 -4.68 -4.41
N ALA A 241 -25.84 -5.39 -4.61
CA ALA A 241 -25.63 -6.68 -3.97
C ALA A 241 -25.59 -6.55 -2.43
N ALA A 242 -25.01 -5.46 -1.91
CA ALA A 242 -25.02 -5.18 -0.47
C ALA A 242 -26.43 -4.85 0.06
N ALA A 243 -27.22 -4.07 -0.70
CA ALA A 243 -28.59 -3.74 -0.33
C ALA A 243 -29.48 -4.98 -0.24
N SER A 244 -29.39 -5.89 -1.22
CA SER A 244 -30.14 -7.15 -1.22
C SER A 244 -29.81 -8.02 -0.01
N GLN A 245 -28.54 -8.14 0.36
CA GLN A 245 -28.13 -8.91 1.55
C GLN A 245 -28.59 -8.28 2.87
N GLU A 246 -28.57 -6.95 2.98
CA GLU A 246 -29.12 -6.25 4.15
C GLU A 246 -30.63 -6.41 4.25
N ALA A 247 -31.34 -6.46 3.12
CA ALA A 247 -32.78 -6.74 3.09
C ALA A 247 -33.08 -8.17 3.55
N SER A 248 -32.35 -9.17 3.02
CA SER A 248 -32.54 -10.58 3.38
C SER A 248 -32.20 -10.86 4.86
N ALA A 249 -31.16 -10.23 5.41
CA ALA A 249 -30.79 -10.39 6.81
C ALA A 249 -31.86 -9.86 7.79
N ARG A 250 -32.71 -8.92 7.35
CA ARG A 250 -33.84 -8.40 8.13
C ARG A 250 -35.15 -9.17 7.91
N GLY A 251 -35.25 -9.95 6.84
CA GLY A 251 -36.43 -10.74 6.47
C GLY A 251 -36.47 -12.17 7.02
N GLY A 252 -35.65 -12.50 8.03
CA GLY A 252 -35.71 -13.80 8.71
C GLY A 252 -37.10 -14.06 9.35
N PRO A 253 -37.47 -15.32 9.62
CA PRO A 253 -38.82 -15.68 10.06
C PRO A 253 -39.10 -15.08 11.44
N SER A 254 -39.79 -13.94 11.47
CA SER A 254 -40.36 -13.36 12.67
C SER A 254 -41.84 -13.76 12.71
N ASP A 255 -42.17 -14.71 13.60
CA ASP A 255 -43.55 -15.17 13.89
C ASP A 255 -44.38 -14.09 14.61
N SER A 256 -44.56 -12.93 13.98
CA SER A 256 -45.44 -11.88 14.52
C SER A 256 -46.06 -11.06 13.38
N PRO A 257 -47.33 -11.30 13.03
CA PRO A 257 -48.03 -10.52 12.03
C PRO A 257 -48.63 -9.29 12.73
N SER A 258 -47.85 -8.25 12.95
CA SER A 258 -48.44 -6.95 13.29
C SER A 258 -47.53 -5.78 12.93
N ALA A 259 -48.16 -4.79 12.29
CA ALA A 259 -47.67 -3.48 11.85
C ALA A 259 -46.82 -3.45 10.57
N GLY A 260 -47.46 -3.03 9.48
CA GLY A 260 -46.82 -2.62 8.24
C GLY A 260 -45.90 -1.41 8.42
N GLY A 261 -44.96 -1.29 7.49
CA GLY A 261 -43.90 -0.28 7.48
C GLY A 261 -42.54 -0.87 7.77
N GLY A 262 -42.00 -1.68 6.85
CA GLY A 262 -40.62 -2.17 6.94
C GLY A 262 -39.68 -0.97 7.14
N ARG A 263 -39.00 -0.92 8.29
CA ARG A 263 -38.07 0.17 8.62
C ARG A 263 -37.11 0.37 7.44
N PRO A 264 -37.01 1.58 6.86
CA PRO A 264 -36.21 1.79 5.67
C PRO A 264 -34.77 1.31 5.91
N LEU A 265 -34.21 0.64 4.89
CA LEU A 265 -32.81 0.24 4.89
C LEU A 265 -31.95 1.49 5.12
N SER A 266 -31.04 1.44 6.08
CA SER A 266 -30.15 2.56 6.34
C SER A 266 -29.07 2.57 5.26
N ALA A 267 -28.94 3.69 4.53
CA ALA A 267 -27.86 3.89 3.56
C ALA A 267 -26.48 3.58 4.17
N THR A 268 -26.26 3.97 5.44
CA THR A 268 -25.03 3.68 6.18
C THR A 268 -24.85 2.19 6.45
N ALA A 269 -25.92 1.44 6.74
CA ALA A 269 -25.85 -0.01 6.93
C ALA A 269 -25.49 -0.72 5.63
N VAL A 270 -26.11 -0.34 4.51
CA VAL A 270 -25.79 -0.85 3.16
C VAL A 270 -24.33 -0.57 2.82
N LEU A 271 -23.85 0.67 3.03
CA LEU A 271 -22.45 1.02 2.80
C LEU A 271 -21.50 0.21 3.68
N ASN A 272 -21.76 0.12 4.99
CA ASN A 272 -20.94 -0.69 5.90
C ASN A 272 -20.86 -2.15 5.42
N ARG A 273 -22.00 -2.74 5.02
CA ARG A 273 -22.03 -4.09 4.45
C ARG A 273 -21.22 -4.19 3.16
N ALA A 274 -21.36 -3.21 2.27
CA ALA A 274 -20.67 -3.17 0.99
C ALA A 274 -19.14 -3.19 1.17
N TYR A 275 -18.58 -2.33 2.02
CA TYR A 275 -17.14 -2.33 2.31
C TYR A 275 -16.69 -3.62 3.01
N MET A 276 -17.49 -4.17 3.93
CA MET A 276 -17.17 -5.43 4.61
C MET A 276 -17.08 -6.63 3.65
N ARG A 277 -17.78 -6.58 2.51
CA ARG A 277 -17.67 -7.60 1.47
C ARG A 277 -16.34 -7.57 0.74
N LEU A 278 -15.76 -6.38 0.54
CA LEU A 278 -14.47 -6.22 -0.14
C LEU A 278 -13.35 -7.00 0.57
N LEU A 279 -13.38 -7.07 1.90
CA LEU A 279 -12.40 -7.84 2.69
C LEU A 279 -12.48 -9.37 2.47
N ARG A 280 -13.55 -9.85 1.83
CA ARG A 280 -13.74 -11.28 1.52
C ARG A 280 -13.56 -11.60 0.04
N TRP A 281 -13.27 -10.60 -0.79
CA TRP A 281 -13.12 -10.83 -2.21
C TRP A 281 -11.83 -11.57 -2.52
N GLU A 282 -11.94 -12.53 -3.43
CA GLU A 282 -10.82 -13.23 -4.05
C GLU A 282 -10.33 -12.36 -5.23
N PRO A 283 -9.01 -12.13 -5.37
CA PRO A 283 -8.45 -11.24 -6.40
C PRO A 283 -8.80 -11.61 -7.86
N GLN A 284 -9.22 -12.85 -8.11
CA GLN A 284 -9.36 -13.43 -9.45
C GLN A 284 -10.78 -13.37 -10.02
N GLU A 285 -11.81 -13.07 -9.21
CA GLU A 285 -13.20 -13.31 -9.63
C GLU A 285 -14.08 -12.07 -9.80
N GLN A 286 -13.69 -10.89 -9.28
CA GLN A 286 -14.65 -9.78 -9.12
C GLN A 286 -14.12 -8.43 -9.62
N LYS A 287 -14.96 -7.73 -10.38
CA LYS A 287 -14.71 -6.36 -10.86
C LYS A 287 -14.81 -5.40 -9.68
N TYR A 288 -13.70 -4.75 -9.34
CA TYR A 288 -13.66 -3.79 -8.24
C TYR A 288 -14.50 -2.54 -8.54
N PRO A 289 -15.21 -1.97 -7.55
CA PRO A 289 -15.91 -0.70 -7.71
C PRO A 289 -14.93 0.38 -8.15
N GLU A 290 -15.31 1.17 -9.15
CA GLU A 290 -14.44 2.20 -9.73
C GLU A 290 -14.00 3.22 -8.69
N THR A 291 -14.91 3.53 -7.75
CA THR A 291 -14.66 4.41 -6.61
C THR A 291 -13.68 3.87 -5.56
N VAL A 292 -13.30 2.60 -5.63
CA VAL A 292 -12.42 1.93 -4.64
C VAL A 292 -11.15 1.37 -5.27
N LEU A 293 -10.99 1.48 -6.59
CA LEU A 293 -9.88 0.89 -7.34
C LEU A 293 -8.48 1.32 -6.85
N MET A 294 -8.30 2.59 -6.46
CA MET A 294 -7.01 3.06 -5.91
C MET A 294 -6.61 2.33 -4.62
N ASP A 295 -7.57 1.80 -3.87
CA ASP A 295 -7.35 1.07 -2.62
C ASP A 295 -7.41 -0.46 -2.79
N ARG A 296 -7.55 -0.98 -4.02
CA ARG A 296 -7.70 -2.44 -4.30
C ARG A 296 -6.61 -3.27 -3.63
N ALA A 297 -5.35 -2.97 -3.91
CA ALA A 297 -4.22 -3.73 -3.38
C ALA A 297 -4.17 -3.69 -1.84
N ARG A 298 -4.49 -2.53 -1.24
CA ARG A 298 -4.59 -2.37 0.22
C ARG A 298 -5.71 -3.22 0.81
N LEU A 299 -6.89 -3.21 0.19
CA LEU A 299 -8.04 -3.99 0.63
C LEU A 299 -7.81 -5.50 0.49
N ASP A 300 -7.18 -5.93 -0.61
CA ASP A 300 -6.79 -7.33 -0.82
C ASP A 300 -5.77 -7.79 0.24
N ALA A 301 -4.79 -6.94 0.57
CA ALA A 301 -3.83 -7.21 1.64
C ALA A 301 -4.52 -7.29 3.01
N LEU A 302 -5.44 -6.37 3.32
CA LEU A 302 -6.23 -6.40 4.55
C LEU A 302 -7.13 -7.64 4.62
N GLY A 303 -7.76 -8.04 3.51
CA GLY A 303 -8.57 -9.26 3.43
C GLY A 303 -7.74 -10.53 3.67
N ARG A 304 -6.54 -10.63 3.10
CA ARG A 304 -5.58 -11.72 3.40
C ARG A 304 -5.16 -11.74 4.86
N ARG A 305 -4.77 -10.59 5.41
CA ARG A 305 -4.40 -10.46 6.84
C ARG A 305 -5.57 -10.84 7.76
N LEU A 306 -6.80 -10.46 7.40
CA LEU A 306 -8.01 -10.82 8.13
C LEU A 306 -8.24 -12.33 8.17
N ARG A 307 -8.14 -13.01 7.02
CA ARG A 307 -8.29 -14.47 6.92
C ARG A 307 -7.25 -15.19 7.80
N THR A 308 -6.01 -14.71 7.77
CA THR A 308 -4.91 -15.23 8.59
C THR A 308 -5.19 -15.07 10.08
N LEU A 309 -5.61 -13.88 10.52
CA LEU A 309 -5.95 -13.61 11.92
C LEU A 309 -7.14 -14.45 12.40
N VAL A 310 -8.14 -14.70 11.55
CA VAL A 310 -9.27 -15.59 11.88
C VAL A 310 -8.77 -17.02 12.11
N LEU A 311 -7.85 -17.52 11.29
CA LEU A 311 -7.25 -18.84 11.47
C LEU A 311 -6.39 -18.89 12.73
N GLU A 312 -5.54 -17.89 12.96
CA GLU A 312 -4.71 -17.78 14.17
C GLU A 312 -5.58 -17.80 15.43
N ALA A 313 -6.61 -16.96 15.49
CA ALA A 313 -7.55 -16.93 16.61
C ALA A 313 -8.31 -18.25 16.77
N SER A 314 -8.64 -18.94 15.68
CA SER A 314 -9.31 -20.25 15.73
C SER A 314 -8.40 -21.33 16.33
N VAL A 315 -7.12 -21.34 15.94
CA VAL A 315 -6.11 -22.28 16.47
C VAL A 315 -5.85 -22.00 17.95
N LEU A 316 -5.69 -20.74 18.33
CA LEU A 316 -5.51 -20.35 19.73
C LEU A 316 -6.72 -20.74 20.58
N LEU A 317 -7.95 -20.55 20.07
CA LEU A 317 -9.17 -20.93 20.77
C LEU A 317 -9.29 -22.45 20.94
N LEU A 318 -9.03 -23.22 19.88
CA LEU A 318 -9.02 -24.69 19.95
C LEU A 318 -7.97 -25.20 20.94
N THR A 319 -6.76 -24.65 20.86
CA THR A 319 -5.66 -25.03 21.77
C THR A 319 -6.03 -24.71 23.22
N ASN A 320 -6.60 -23.54 23.49
CA ASN A 320 -7.05 -23.16 24.84
C ASN A 320 -8.20 -24.05 25.35
N ALA A 321 -9.13 -24.41 24.47
CA ALA A 321 -10.27 -25.27 24.84
C ALA A 321 -9.82 -26.68 25.26
N HIS A 322 -8.81 -27.25 24.59
CA HIS A 322 -8.30 -28.60 24.89
C HIS A 322 -7.23 -28.64 25.98
N CYS A 323 -6.44 -27.58 26.13
CA CYS A 323 -5.30 -27.53 27.06
C CYS A 323 -5.63 -26.91 28.41
N GLY A 324 -6.78 -26.23 28.52
CA GLY A 324 -7.16 -25.46 29.71
C GLY A 324 -6.30 -24.22 29.94
N GLY A 325 -6.77 -23.35 30.86
CA GLY A 325 -6.12 -22.06 31.14
C GLY A 325 -4.74 -22.16 31.78
N ALA A 326 -4.35 -23.31 32.33
CA ALA A 326 -3.07 -23.51 33.01
C ALA A 326 -1.87 -23.39 32.04
N ILE A 327 -1.96 -23.96 30.83
CA ILE A 327 -0.89 -23.84 29.83
C ILE A 327 -0.84 -22.41 29.27
N PHE A 328 -2.00 -21.79 29.05
CA PHE A 328 -2.07 -20.40 28.56
C PHE A 328 -1.57 -19.38 29.60
N SER A 329 -1.46 -19.77 30.88
CA SER A 329 -0.86 -18.95 31.94
C SER A 329 0.68 -19.02 31.98
N LEU A 330 1.30 -19.97 31.26
CA LEU A 330 2.76 -20.07 31.17
C LEU A 330 3.34 -18.84 30.46
N GLN A 331 4.37 -18.24 31.07
CA GLN A 331 5.06 -17.12 30.47
C GLN A 331 5.66 -17.50 29.12
N GLY A 332 5.35 -16.70 28.10
CA GLY A 332 5.91 -16.85 26.75
C GLY A 332 5.30 -17.97 25.90
N PHE A 333 4.46 -18.85 26.46
CA PHE A 333 3.84 -19.94 25.69
C PHE A 333 2.98 -19.41 24.54
N VAL A 334 2.05 -18.50 24.85
CA VAL A 334 1.17 -17.89 23.84
C VAL A 334 1.98 -17.15 22.78
N GLY A 335 3.06 -16.46 23.17
CA GLY A 335 3.94 -15.76 22.22
C GLY A 335 4.62 -16.72 21.23
N LYS A 336 5.18 -17.83 21.73
CA LYS A 336 5.79 -18.88 20.90
C LYS A 336 4.78 -19.55 19.98
N LEU A 337 3.60 -19.86 20.50
CA LEU A 337 2.51 -20.45 19.74
C LEU A 337 2.08 -19.53 18.59
N ARG A 338 1.89 -18.24 18.87
CA ARG A 338 1.56 -17.24 17.86
C ARG A 338 2.64 -17.13 16.79
N GLN A 339 3.91 -17.05 17.18
CA GLN A 339 5.03 -17.02 16.22
C GLN A 339 5.03 -18.23 15.29
N SER A 340 4.83 -19.44 15.82
CA SER A 340 4.76 -20.65 15.00
C SER A 340 3.53 -20.69 14.10
N VAL A 341 2.38 -20.23 14.59
CA VAL A 341 1.15 -20.12 13.78
C VAL A 341 1.33 -19.12 12.65
N THR A 342 1.88 -17.94 12.93
CA THR A 342 2.15 -16.93 11.91
C THR A 342 3.14 -17.45 10.85
N ALA A 343 4.26 -18.04 11.29
CA ALA A 343 5.30 -18.51 10.37
C ALA A 343 4.83 -19.66 9.46
N LEU A 344 3.99 -20.57 9.97
CA LEU A 344 3.46 -21.69 9.18
C LEU A 344 2.29 -21.30 8.28
N LEU A 345 1.54 -20.26 8.65
CA LEU A 345 0.47 -19.73 7.82
C LEU A 345 0.99 -18.76 6.75
N GLU A 346 2.17 -18.17 6.94
CA GLU A 346 2.78 -17.24 6.00
C GLU A 346 2.96 -17.88 4.62
N GLY A 347 2.39 -17.24 3.58
CA GLY A 347 2.44 -17.74 2.20
C GLY A 347 1.43 -18.84 1.85
N SER A 348 0.73 -19.45 2.82
CA SER A 348 -0.24 -20.54 2.58
C SER A 348 -1.62 -20.09 2.08
N HIS A 349 -1.82 -18.79 1.86
CA HIS A 349 -3.12 -18.17 1.58
C HIS A 349 -3.53 -18.17 0.10
N THR A 350 -2.66 -18.64 -0.78
CA THR A 350 -2.81 -18.56 -2.24
C THR A 350 -3.53 -19.77 -2.83
N ARG A 351 -3.36 -20.95 -2.25
CA ARG A 351 -4.04 -22.17 -2.71
C ARG A 351 -4.56 -22.99 -1.55
N GLU A 352 -5.73 -23.58 -1.75
CA GLU A 352 -6.38 -24.45 -0.76
C GLU A 352 -5.51 -25.65 -0.35
N ALA A 353 -4.76 -26.23 -1.30
CA ALA A 353 -3.85 -27.33 -1.04
C ALA A 353 -2.69 -26.93 -0.11
N GLU A 354 -2.11 -25.75 -0.33
CA GLU A 354 -1.03 -25.18 0.48
C GLU A 354 -1.53 -24.88 1.90
N LEU A 355 -2.74 -24.33 2.02
CA LEU A 355 -3.38 -24.09 3.32
C LEU A 355 -3.64 -25.38 4.10
N LYS A 356 -4.08 -26.44 3.42
CA LYS A 356 -4.35 -27.73 4.05
C LYS A 356 -3.07 -28.37 4.59
N GLU A 357 -1.99 -28.32 3.82
CA GLU A 357 -0.67 -28.81 4.25
C GLU A 357 -0.12 -28.00 5.43
N ALA A 358 -0.21 -26.66 5.36
CA ALA A 358 0.19 -25.78 6.44
C ALA A 358 -0.57 -26.08 7.74
N LEU A 359 -1.88 -26.29 7.68
CA LEU A 359 -2.70 -26.61 8.86
C LEU A 359 -2.42 -28.01 9.43
N LEU A 360 -2.05 -28.98 8.59
CA LEU A 360 -1.61 -30.31 9.05
C LEU A 360 -0.30 -30.19 9.86
N GLY A 361 0.72 -29.50 9.30
CA GLY A 361 1.99 -29.25 10.00
C GLY A 361 1.80 -28.39 11.25
N LEU A 362 0.85 -27.45 11.22
CA LEU A 362 0.46 -26.65 12.37
C LEU A 362 -0.11 -27.52 13.49
N GLY A 363 -0.99 -28.48 13.18
CA GLY A 363 -1.55 -29.41 14.16
C GLY A 363 -0.46 -30.20 14.90
N GLU A 364 0.60 -30.62 14.20
CA GLU A 364 1.75 -31.29 14.82
C GLU A 364 2.58 -30.36 15.70
N THR A 365 2.88 -29.17 15.21
CA THR A 365 3.67 -28.15 15.93
C THR A 365 2.98 -27.72 17.22
N VAL A 366 1.66 -27.49 17.17
CA VAL A 366 0.84 -27.15 18.33
C VAL A 366 0.90 -28.28 19.36
N LEU A 367 0.74 -29.54 18.95
CA LEU A 367 0.81 -30.69 19.85
C LEU A 367 2.19 -30.87 20.49
N GLN A 368 3.26 -30.55 19.76
CA GLN A 368 4.62 -30.57 20.30
C GLN A 368 4.80 -29.48 21.36
N GLN A 369 4.44 -28.23 21.06
CA GLN A 369 4.55 -27.12 22.01
C GLN A 369 3.70 -27.32 23.26
N VAL A 370 2.51 -27.89 23.10
CA VAL A 370 1.64 -28.24 24.24
C VAL A 370 2.27 -29.35 25.08
N ALA A 371 2.89 -30.37 24.48
CA ALA A 371 3.58 -31.43 25.21
C ALA A 371 4.80 -30.90 25.98
N GLU A 372 5.57 -29.99 25.37
CA GLU A 372 6.68 -29.29 26.02
C GLU A 372 6.17 -28.45 27.19
N GLY A 373 5.10 -27.68 27.00
CA GLY A 373 4.47 -26.87 28.05
C GLY A 373 3.99 -27.70 29.24
N LEU A 374 3.34 -28.85 29.00
CA LEU A 374 2.90 -29.77 30.06
C LEU A 374 4.08 -30.40 30.81
N SER A 375 5.16 -30.74 30.10
CA SER A 375 6.37 -31.29 30.70
C SER A 375 7.04 -30.29 31.66
N THR A 376 7.03 -29.00 31.32
CA THR A 376 7.57 -27.95 32.20
C THR A 376 6.77 -27.72 33.48
N GLN A 377 5.47 -28.03 33.49
CA GLN A 377 4.62 -27.94 34.68
C GLN A 377 4.53 -29.23 35.50
N GLY A 378 5.14 -30.33 35.04
CA GLY A 378 4.94 -31.66 35.64
C GLY A 378 3.50 -32.17 35.52
N GLY A 379 2.72 -31.63 34.57
CA GLY A 379 1.33 -32.02 34.33
C GLY A 379 1.23 -33.37 33.64
N ALA A 380 0.12 -34.07 33.85
CA ALA A 380 -0.17 -35.31 33.11
C ALA A 380 -0.23 -35.03 31.61
N ALA A 381 0.34 -35.93 30.81
CA ALA A 381 0.26 -35.83 29.35
C ALA A 381 -1.21 -35.82 28.89
N LEU A 382 -1.53 -35.01 27.87
CA LEU A 382 -2.85 -35.02 27.26
C LEU A 382 -3.20 -36.44 26.78
N PRO A 383 -4.43 -36.92 27.01
CA PRO A 383 -4.90 -38.19 26.49
C PRO A 383 -4.72 -38.27 24.97
N GLN A 384 -4.34 -39.45 24.47
CA GLN A 384 -4.10 -39.65 23.03
C GLN A 384 -5.33 -39.26 22.19
N GLU A 385 -6.54 -39.55 22.67
CA GLU A 385 -7.79 -39.16 22.03
C GLU A 385 -7.94 -37.63 21.89
N SER A 386 -7.56 -36.87 22.92
CA SER A 386 -7.60 -35.39 22.90
C SER A 386 -6.54 -34.82 21.95
N ARG A 387 -5.38 -35.48 21.83
CA ARG A 387 -4.33 -35.09 20.89
C ARG A 387 -4.78 -35.29 19.43
N ASP A 388 -5.36 -36.44 19.13
CA ASP A 388 -5.85 -36.77 17.79
C ASP A 388 -7.06 -35.89 17.41
N LEU A 389 -7.93 -35.58 18.37
CA LEU A 389 -9.05 -34.66 18.19
C LEU A 389 -8.57 -33.22 17.91
N LEU A 390 -7.63 -32.69 18.69
CA LEU A 390 -7.07 -31.34 18.48
C LEU A 390 -6.38 -31.25 17.12
N ARG A 391 -5.58 -32.25 16.74
CA ARG A 391 -4.96 -32.33 15.42
C ARG A 391 -6.00 -32.32 14.31
N GLY A 392 -7.03 -33.17 14.41
CA GLY A 392 -8.11 -33.25 13.43
C GLY A 392 -8.85 -31.91 13.29
N GLN A 393 -9.19 -31.27 14.40
CA GLN A 393 -9.89 -29.97 14.38
C GLN A 393 -9.05 -28.84 13.79
N ILE A 394 -7.75 -28.78 14.08
CA ILE A 394 -6.85 -27.79 13.47
C ILE A 394 -6.71 -28.05 11.97
N SER A 395 -6.54 -29.32 11.59
CA SER A 395 -6.39 -29.74 10.19
C SER A 395 -7.66 -29.50 9.38
N ASP A 396 -8.83 -29.39 10.01
CA ASP A 396 -10.11 -29.13 9.35
C ASP A 396 -10.43 -27.63 9.22
N LEU A 397 -9.59 -26.73 9.75
CA LEU A 397 -9.82 -25.27 9.69
C LEU A 397 -9.80 -24.69 8.27
N TRP A 398 -9.25 -25.41 7.27
CA TRP A 398 -9.29 -24.96 5.87
C TRP A 398 -10.74 -24.91 5.35
N LYS A 399 -11.66 -25.70 5.91
CA LYS A 399 -13.07 -25.72 5.54
C LYS A 399 -13.75 -24.42 5.99
N GLU A 400 -14.42 -23.74 5.06
CA GLU A 400 -15.09 -22.46 5.36
C GLU A 400 -16.28 -22.60 6.33
N ASN A 401 -16.90 -23.78 6.38
CA ASN A 401 -18.03 -24.12 7.24
C ASN A 401 -17.63 -24.66 8.61
N HIS A 402 -16.33 -24.62 8.98
CA HIS A 402 -15.90 -25.08 10.29
C HIS A 402 -16.48 -24.18 11.40
N PRO A 403 -17.17 -24.74 12.42
CA PRO A 403 -17.96 -23.96 13.38
C PRO A 403 -17.14 -22.93 14.16
N VAL A 404 -15.90 -23.27 14.51
CA VAL A 404 -14.99 -22.34 15.21
C VAL A 404 -14.56 -21.21 14.29
N ARG A 405 -14.28 -21.49 13.01
CA ARG A 405 -13.86 -20.50 12.02
C ARG A 405 -15.01 -19.53 11.72
N THR A 406 -16.22 -20.05 11.56
CA THR A 406 -17.44 -19.24 11.37
C THR A 406 -17.69 -18.34 12.59
N LEU A 407 -17.64 -18.89 13.80
CA LEU A 407 -17.87 -18.14 15.03
C LEU A 407 -16.83 -17.03 15.25
N ILE A 408 -15.54 -17.32 15.02
CA ILE A 408 -14.48 -16.30 15.09
C ILE A 408 -14.67 -15.26 13.99
N GLY A 409 -14.97 -15.68 12.76
CA GLY A 409 -15.23 -14.79 11.63
C GLY A 409 -16.39 -13.82 11.90
N GLU A 410 -17.50 -14.30 12.44
CA GLU A 410 -18.66 -13.45 12.81
C GLU A 410 -18.30 -12.44 13.90
N ARG A 411 -17.54 -12.84 14.92
CA ARG A 411 -17.09 -11.94 15.99
C ARG A 411 -16.15 -10.86 15.48
N VAL A 412 -15.21 -11.25 14.62
CA VAL A 412 -14.29 -10.32 13.95
C VAL A 412 -15.04 -9.34 13.06
N GLN A 413 -16.04 -9.80 12.31
CA GLN A 413 -16.89 -8.94 11.51
C GLN A 413 -17.71 -7.96 12.35
N GLY A 414 -18.28 -8.43 13.47
CA GLY A 414 -18.99 -7.57 14.42
C GLY A 414 -18.07 -6.48 15.00
N PHE A 415 -16.82 -6.84 15.34
CA PHE A 415 -15.81 -5.89 15.79
C PHE A 415 -15.48 -4.84 14.71
N LEU A 416 -15.22 -5.26 13.47
CA LEU A 416 -14.94 -4.33 12.36
C LEU A 416 -16.14 -3.45 12.03
N GLN A 417 -17.36 -3.99 12.09
CA GLN A 417 -18.59 -3.21 11.89
C GLN A 417 -18.78 -2.17 12.99
N ALA A 418 -18.49 -2.51 14.25
CA ALA A 418 -18.53 -1.56 15.37
C ALA A 418 -17.46 -0.46 15.21
N MET A 419 -16.25 -0.83 14.73
CA MET A 419 -15.19 0.12 14.39
C MET A 419 -15.61 1.09 13.27
N LEU A 420 -16.36 0.64 12.26
CA LEU A 420 -16.88 1.54 11.21
C LEU A 420 -18.00 2.47 11.68
N GLN A 421 -18.74 2.10 12.73
CA GLN A 421 -19.80 2.92 13.32
C GLN A 421 -19.26 3.92 14.34
N GLY A 422 -18.18 3.57 15.03
CA GLY A 422 -17.42 4.49 15.86
C GLY A 422 -16.53 5.35 14.97
N GLY A 423 -16.89 6.61 14.70
CA GLY A 423 -16.03 7.51 13.93
C GLY A 423 -14.57 7.58 14.48
N PRO A 424 -13.64 8.22 13.75
CA PRO A 424 -12.19 8.11 13.99
C PRO A 424 -11.69 8.50 15.39
N ALA A 425 -12.53 9.14 16.21
CA ALA A 425 -12.23 9.58 17.58
C ALA A 425 -12.80 8.68 18.69
N LYS A 426 -13.52 7.58 18.39
CA LYS A 426 -14.07 6.68 19.41
C LYS A 426 -13.08 5.57 19.78
N ARG A 427 -12.95 5.28 21.09
CA ARG A 427 -12.17 4.14 21.61
C ARG A 427 -12.60 2.84 20.92
N SER A 428 -11.63 1.98 20.63
CA SER A 428 -11.87 0.65 20.08
C SER A 428 -12.94 -0.08 20.90
N PRO A 429 -13.94 -0.71 20.27
CA PRO A 429 -14.98 -1.44 20.99
C PRO A 429 -14.36 -2.59 21.78
N GLU A 430 -15.00 -2.99 22.88
CA GLU A 430 -14.51 -4.10 23.70
C GLU A 430 -14.49 -5.40 22.89
N LEU A 431 -13.33 -6.06 22.84
CA LEU A 431 -13.19 -7.33 22.13
C LEU A 431 -13.77 -8.49 22.96
N PRO A 432 -14.51 -9.42 22.32
CA PRO A 432 -14.89 -10.69 22.92
C PRO A 432 -13.66 -11.45 23.46
N SER A 433 -13.81 -12.16 24.59
CA SER A 433 -12.72 -12.86 25.29
C SER A 433 -11.79 -13.70 24.39
N PRO A 434 -12.27 -14.42 23.35
CA PRO A 434 -11.39 -15.22 22.49
C PRO A 434 -10.49 -14.42 21.54
N LEU A 435 -10.83 -13.16 21.26
CA LEU A 435 -10.04 -12.30 20.37
C LEU A 435 -9.02 -11.46 21.12
N ARG A 436 -8.97 -11.54 22.47
CA ARG A 436 -7.99 -10.78 23.28
C ARG A 436 -6.54 -11.11 22.93
N LEU A 437 -6.26 -12.34 22.51
CA LEU A 437 -4.90 -12.77 22.19
C LEU A 437 -4.37 -12.18 20.86
N VAL A 438 -5.28 -11.74 19.99
CA VAL A 438 -5.00 -11.11 18.68
C VAL A 438 -5.51 -9.67 18.61
N SER A 439 -5.73 -9.04 19.78
CA SER A 439 -6.44 -7.76 19.85
C SER A 439 -5.66 -6.60 19.24
N ALA A 440 -4.34 -6.63 19.36
CA ALA A 440 -3.49 -5.55 18.84
C ALA A 440 -3.51 -5.55 17.31
N GLU A 441 -3.35 -6.72 16.71
CA GLU A 441 -3.33 -6.93 15.27
C GLU A 441 -4.70 -6.68 14.65
N LEU A 442 -5.77 -7.09 15.33
CA LEU A 442 -7.13 -6.82 14.89
C LEU A 442 -7.50 -5.33 15.02
N ALA A 443 -7.02 -4.65 16.06
CA ALA A 443 -7.19 -3.21 16.20
C ALA A 443 -6.43 -2.45 15.11
N GLU A 444 -5.18 -2.82 14.83
CA GLU A 444 -4.38 -2.26 13.74
C GLU A 444 -5.11 -2.42 12.39
N LEU A 445 -5.55 -3.64 12.06
CA LEU A 445 -6.32 -3.94 10.86
C LEU A 445 -7.61 -3.11 10.79
N GLY A 446 -8.36 -3.04 11.89
CA GLY A 446 -9.59 -2.25 11.99
C GLY A 446 -9.36 -0.76 11.79
N THR A 447 -8.25 -0.21 12.31
CA THR A 447 -7.90 1.20 12.09
C THR A 447 -7.47 1.47 10.65
N ALA A 448 -6.70 0.57 10.04
CA ALA A 448 -6.28 0.70 8.65
C ALA A 448 -7.50 0.64 7.71
N PHE A 449 -8.37 -0.35 7.91
CA PHE A 449 -9.62 -0.48 7.14
C PHE A 449 -10.55 0.73 7.36
N GLY A 450 -10.71 1.18 8.60
CA GLY A 450 -11.52 2.35 8.94
C GLY A 450 -11.02 3.63 8.28
N ARG A 451 -9.70 3.84 8.19
CA ARG A 451 -9.09 4.99 7.50
C ARG A 451 -9.45 5.00 6.02
N ILE A 452 -9.25 3.88 5.33
CA ILE A 452 -9.61 3.72 3.91
C ILE A 452 -11.09 4.03 3.70
N VAL A 453 -11.97 3.35 4.44
CA VAL A 453 -13.42 3.49 4.29
C VAL A 453 -13.90 4.91 4.60
N HIS A 454 -13.37 5.54 5.65
CA HIS A 454 -13.78 6.90 6.03
C HIS A 454 -13.34 7.94 5.00
N PHE A 455 -12.10 7.85 4.52
CA PHE A 455 -11.59 8.75 3.49
C PHE A 455 -12.37 8.57 2.19
N ASN A 456 -12.54 7.32 1.74
CA ASN A 456 -13.30 6.98 0.55
C ASN A 456 -14.75 7.50 0.61
N ARG A 457 -15.45 7.35 1.75
CA ARG A 457 -16.80 7.93 1.95
C ARG A 457 -16.80 9.45 1.87
N THR A 458 -15.75 10.10 2.39
CA THR A 458 -15.64 11.56 2.36
C THR A 458 -15.47 12.05 0.94
N VAL A 459 -14.68 11.36 0.11
CA VAL A 459 -14.49 11.68 -1.31
C VAL A 459 -15.75 11.36 -2.10
N PHE A 460 -16.19 10.10 -2.05
CA PHE A 460 -17.15 9.53 -3.00
C PHE A 460 -18.60 9.45 -2.53
N GLY A 461 -18.89 9.84 -1.28
CA GLY A 461 -20.24 9.89 -0.72
C GLY A 461 -21.30 10.56 -1.63
N PRO A 462 -21.01 11.69 -2.29
CA PRO A 462 -21.93 12.32 -3.25
C PRO A 462 -22.27 11.45 -4.46
N PHE A 463 -21.37 10.57 -4.92
CA PHE A 463 -21.61 9.63 -6.02
C PHE A 463 -22.41 8.41 -5.58
N TYR A 464 -22.27 7.97 -4.31
CA TYR A 464 -23.09 6.90 -3.75
C TYR A 464 -24.53 7.33 -3.47
N ALA A 465 -24.74 8.58 -3.09
CA ALA A 465 -26.05 9.11 -2.74
C ALA A 465 -27.14 8.88 -3.81
N PRO A 466 -26.95 9.22 -5.10
CA PRO A 466 -27.97 8.97 -6.14
C PRO A 466 -28.23 7.47 -6.36
N ILE A 467 -27.19 6.63 -6.31
CA ILE A 467 -27.33 5.18 -6.44
C ILE A 467 -28.16 4.63 -5.28
N LEU A 468 -27.78 4.94 -4.05
CA LEU A 468 -28.48 4.50 -2.85
C LEU A 468 -29.91 5.02 -2.80
N ARG A 469 -30.19 6.26 -3.24
CA ARG A 469 -31.56 6.76 -3.32
C ARG A 469 -32.42 5.90 -4.24
N LYS A 470 -31.93 5.57 -5.44
CA LYS A 470 -32.65 4.69 -6.39
C LYS A 470 -32.92 3.29 -5.83
N LEU A 471 -31.99 2.76 -5.03
CA LEU A 471 -32.10 1.42 -4.44
C LEU A 471 -33.01 1.35 -3.20
N LEU A 472 -32.96 2.39 -2.37
CA LEU A 472 -33.69 2.44 -1.10
C LEU A 472 -35.11 2.98 -1.27
N PHE A 473 -35.32 3.82 -2.28
CA PHE A 473 -36.60 4.42 -2.64
C PHE A 473 -36.87 4.05 -4.10
N GLN A 474 -37.51 2.91 -4.33
CA GLN A 474 -38.10 2.64 -5.64
C GLN A 474 -39.14 3.74 -5.93
N PRO A 475 -39.21 4.31 -7.15
CA PRO A 475 -40.31 5.18 -7.50
C PRO A 475 -41.59 4.35 -7.44
N GLY A 476 -42.43 4.65 -6.45
CA GLY A 476 -43.80 4.13 -6.43
C GLY A 476 -44.54 4.64 -7.66
N GLU A 477 -45.37 3.77 -8.23
CA GLU A 477 -46.49 4.15 -9.09
C GLU A 477 -47.28 5.28 -8.42
N VAL A 478 -47.28 6.46 -9.05
CA VAL A 478 -48.10 7.64 -8.75
C VAL A 478 -48.31 8.27 -10.13
N ASP A 479 -49.47 8.36 -10.78
CA ASP A 479 -50.87 8.06 -10.49
C ASP A 479 -51.53 7.62 -11.81
N THR A 480 -52.18 6.46 -11.86
CA THR A 480 -53.24 6.19 -12.85
C THR A 480 -54.59 6.17 -12.13
N ALA A 481 -55.03 7.32 -11.63
CA ALA A 481 -56.41 7.52 -11.19
C ALA A 481 -56.67 9.00 -10.88
N GLU A 482 -56.73 9.87 -11.89
CA GLU A 482 -57.65 11.03 -11.90
C GLU A 482 -57.62 11.71 -13.28
N ASP A 483 -58.30 11.09 -14.25
CA ASP A 483 -58.96 11.83 -15.32
C ASP A 483 -60.16 10.99 -15.79
N SER A 484 -61.20 11.01 -14.97
CA SER A 484 -62.57 10.78 -15.43
C SER A 484 -63.34 12.07 -15.19
N ARG A 485 -63.48 12.84 -16.27
CA ARG A 485 -64.56 13.80 -16.46
C ARG A 485 -65.21 13.57 -17.82
#